data_AF-S6SLD1-F1
#
_entry.id   AF-S6SLD1-F1
#
_cell.length_a   1.000
_cell.length_b   1.000
_cell.length_c   1.000
_cell.angle_alpha   90.00
_cell.angle_beta   90.00
_cell.angle_gamma   90.00
#
_symmetry.space_group_name_H-M   'P 1'
#
loop_
_entity.id
_entity.type
_entity.pdbx_description
1 polymer ?
#
loop_
_entity_poly.entity_id
_entity_poly.type
_entity_poly.pdbx_seq_one_letter_code
_entity_poly.pdbx_strand_id
1 'polypeptide(L)'
;QYFDVETGLHYNTFRYYDPEIGRFITQDPIGLSGGDNLYVYAPNPYGWVDPLGWCKGSENGSLEIAPGKFDYLFGRAASNAHNAARSNQLALEMKRLGVSDNSAGRQMLTEHLALSTKNQGNVMSTFSNQYGKFEVRESLFIGPSGKAANFQSTFQVLDDGTRKLITLIPLH
;
A
#
# COMPACT_ATOMS: atom_id res chain seq x y z
N GLN A 1 -20.48 7.36 5.83
CA GLN A 1 -19.97 8.04 7.03
C GLN A 1 -21.11 8.86 7.60
N TYR A 2 -21.56 8.63 8.83
CA TYR A 2 -22.65 9.38 9.46
C TYR A 2 -22.06 10.25 10.58
N PHE A 3 -22.39 11.53 10.56
CA PHE A 3 -21.92 12.50 11.54
C PHE A 3 -23.05 12.73 12.55
N ASP A 4 -22.77 12.49 13.84
CA ASP A 4 -23.71 12.78 14.92
C ASP A 4 -23.32 14.11 15.57
N VAL A 5 -24.23 15.09 15.45
CA VAL A 5 -24.02 16.50 15.79
C VAL A 5 -24.00 16.76 17.29
N GLU A 6 -24.50 15.85 18.13
CA GLU A 6 -24.64 16.13 19.57
C GLU A 6 -23.40 15.80 20.43
N THR A 7 -22.44 15.00 19.94
CA THR A 7 -21.27 14.59 20.75
C THR A 7 -19.91 14.95 20.16
N GLY A 8 -19.85 15.42 18.90
CA GLY A 8 -18.58 15.68 18.21
C GLY A 8 -17.75 14.40 17.92
N LEU A 9 -18.31 13.22 18.20
CA LEU A 9 -17.65 11.93 18.02
C LEU A 9 -18.03 11.32 16.67
N HIS A 10 -17.03 10.75 15.98
CA HIS A 10 -17.25 10.08 14.72
C HIS A 10 -17.40 8.57 14.95
N TYR A 11 -18.59 8.04 14.63
CA TYR A 11 -18.87 6.62 14.73
C TYR A 11 -18.29 5.88 13.51
N ASN A 12 -17.34 4.96 13.73
CA ASN A 12 -16.81 4.08 12.70
C ASN A 12 -17.01 2.63 13.12
N THR A 13 -18.13 2.07 12.63
CA THR A 13 -18.62 0.68 12.71
C THR A 13 -18.68 0.03 14.10
N PHE A 14 -17.58 -0.05 14.88
CA PHE A 14 -17.57 -0.66 16.22
C PHE A 14 -16.75 0.07 17.29
N ARG A 15 -16.21 1.27 17.03
CA ARG A 15 -15.52 2.06 18.07
C ARG A 15 -15.74 3.57 17.92
N TYR A 16 -15.72 4.24 19.07
CA TYR A 16 -15.79 5.69 19.17
C TYR A 16 -14.39 6.30 19.05
N TYR A 17 -14.23 7.24 18.12
CA TYR A 17 -13.01 8.02 17.92
C TYR A 17 -13.21 9.43 18.48
N ASP A 18 -12.26 9.88 19.31
CA ASP A 18 -12.24 11.22 19.86
C ASP A 18 -11.24 12.11 19.08
N PRO A 19 -11.74 13.09 18.30
CA PRO A 19 -10.90 13.95 17.47
C PRO A 19 -10.09 14.98 18.27
N GLU A 20 -10.38 15.26 19.55
CA GLU A 20 -9.60 16.22 20.34
C GLU A 20 -8.25 15.66 20.79
N ILE A 21 -8.16 14.34 20.96
CA ILE A 21 -6.99 13.66 21.51
C ILE A 21 -6.26 12.76 20.50
N GLY A 22 -6.83 12.52 19.32
CA GLY A 22 -6.20 11.76 18.24
C GLY A 22 -6.02 10.27 18.54
N ARG A 23 -6.92 9.67 19.35
CA ARG A 23 -6.82 8.25 19.78
C ARG A 23 -8.20 7.61 19.90
N PHE A 24 -8.24 6.28 19.82
CA PHE A 24 -9.45 5.51 20.14
C PHE A 24 -9.63 5.38 21.65
N ILE A 25 -10.87 5.52 22.13
CA ILE A 25 -11.22 5.38 23.55
C ILE A 25 -11.49 3.92 23.97
N THR A 26 -11.29 2.96 23.06
CA THR A 26 -11.59 1.53 23.27
C THR A 26 -10.44 0.64 22.77
N GLN A 27 -10.11 -0.40 23.55
CA GLN A 27 -8.93 -1.26 23.40
C GLN A 27 -9.05 -2.25 22.21
N ASP A 28 -7.95 -2.49 21.48
CA ASP A 28 -7.82 -3.40 20.31
C ASP A 28 -8.07 -4.89 20.68
N PRO A 29 -8.85 -5.70 19.91
CA PRO A 29 -9.14 -7.08 20.27
C PRO A 29 -8.03 -8.07 19.88
N ILE A 30 -7.03 -7.67 19.08
CA ILE A 30 -5.89 -8.52 18.67
C ILE A 30 -4.77 -8.57 19.73
N GLY A 31 -4.81 -7.68 20.71
CA GLY A 31 -3.81 -7.63 21.80
C GLY A 31 -2.38 -7.38 21.30
N LEU A 32 -1.40 -7.82 22.09
CA LEU A 32 0.04 -7.56 21.88
C LEU A 32 0.65 -8.16 20.59
N SER A 33 -0.11 -8.92 19.81
CA SER A 33 0.34 -9.40 18.50
C SER A 33 0.28 -8.32 17.40
N GLY A 34 -0.36 -7.17 17.67
CA GLY A 34 -0.41 -6.00 16.78
C GLY A 34 0.69 -4.94 17.03
N GLY A 35 1.57 -5.15 18.01
CA GLY A 35 2.63 -4.22 18.41
C GLY A 35 2.48 -3.71 19.86
N ASP A 36 3.55 -3.10 20.39
CA ASP A 36 3.65 -2.68 21.80
C ASP A 36 2.75 -1.49 22.18
N ASN A 37 2.05 -0.88 21.22
CA ASN A 37 1.23 0.30 21.47
C ASN A 37 -0.23 0.07 21.06
N LEU A 38 -1.02 -0.40 22.02
CA LEU A 38 -2.44 -0.76 21.91
C LEU A 38 -3.39 0.42 21.64
N TYR A 39 -2.85 1.65 21.56
CA TYR A 39 -3.58 2.90 21.29
C TYR A 39 -3.13 3.59 20.00
N VAL A 40 -2.21 3.00 19.24
CA VAL A 40 -1.72 3.60 17.99
C VAL A 40 -2.78 3.48 16.92
N TYR A 41 -3.16 4.66 16.42
CA TYR A 41 -3.92 4.83 15.21
C TYR A 41 -3.13 4.20 14.04
N ALA A 42 -3.76 3.26 13.33
CA ALA A 42 -3.17 2.64 12.15
C ALA A 42 -2.72 3.75 11.16
N PRO A 43 -1.55 3.60 10.50
CA PRO A 43 -0.87 4.71 9.85
C PRO A 43 -1.48 5.15 8.50
N ASN A 44 -2.78 4.99 8.26
CA ASN A 44 -3.46 5.58 7.09
C ASN A 44 -5.02 5.54 7.16
N PRO A 45 -5.75 6.68 7.15
CA PRO A 45 -7.21 6.74 7.36
C PRO A 45 -8.16 6.37 6.20
N TYR A 46 -7.72 6.18 4.95
CA TYR A 46 -8.63 6.24 3.79
C TYR A 46 -8.78 4.97 2.95
N GLY A 47 -8.14 3.85 3.28
CA GLY A 47 -8.11 2.69 2.37
C GLY A 47 -8.41 1.30 2.93
N TRP A 48 -8.46 1.14 4.24
CA TRP A 48 -8.43 -0.20 4.83
C TRP A 48 -9.83 -0.68 5.16
N VAL A 49 -10.56 -1.10 4.13
CA VAL A 49 -11.50 -2.19 4.28
C VAL A 49 -10.65 -3.45 4.30
N ASP A 50 -10.48 -4.06 5.47
CA ASP A 50 -10.09 -5.46 5.60
C ASP A 50 -11.37 -6.30 5.68
N PRO A 51 -11.83 -6.92 4.58
CA PRO A 51 -13.06 -7.71 4.62
C PRO A 51 -12.83 -9.13 5.12
N LEU A 52 -11.59 -9.60 5.36
CA LEU A 52 -11.35 -11.04 5.56
C LEU A 52 -10.36 -11.41 6.68
N GLY A 53 -9.50 -10.52 7.17
CA GLY A 53 -8.74 -10.64 8.42
C GLY A 53 -7.91 -11.91 8.66
N TRP A 54 -7.85 -12.88 7.76
CA TRP A 54 -7.43 -14.24 8.06
C TRP A 54 -6.64 -14.79 6.86
N CYS A 55 -5.46 -15.32 7.19
CA CYS A 55 -4.46 -16.03 6.38
C CYS A 55 -4.82 -16.51 4.96
N LYS A 56 -3.84 -16.37 4.03
CA LYS A 56 -3.62 -17.16 2.80
C LYS A 56 -4.89 -17.73 2.13
N GLY A 57 -5.48 -16.96 1.22
CA GLY A 57 -6.52 -17.43 0.29
C GLY A 57 -6.21 -17.00 -1.14
N SER A 58 -6.08 -17.98 -2.03
CA SER A 58 -6.06 -17.81 -3.48
C SER A 58 -7.45 -17.35 -3.92
N GLU A 59 -7.59 -16.09 -4.35
CA GLU A 59 -8.82 -15.59 -4.98
C GLU A 59 -8.40 -14.71 -6.16
N ASN A 60 -8.50 -15.26 -7.38
CA ASN A 60 -8.44 -14.62 -8.70
C ASN A 60 -8.00 -13.14 -8.73
N GLY A 61 -6.68 -12.91 -8.77
CA GLY A 61 -6.06 -11.57 -8.78
C GLY A 61 -4.81 -11.45 -7.92
N SER A 62 -4.04 -12.54 -7.77
CA SER A 62 -2.79 -12.58 -7.01
C SER A 62 -1.83 -11.49 -7.49
N LEU A 63 -1.30 -10.72 -6.55
CA LEU A 63 -0.16 -9.85 -6.79
C LEU A 63 1.13 -10.66 -6.59
N GLU A 64 2.04 -10.64 -7.55
CA GLU A 64 3.39 -11.16 -7.40
C GLU A 64 4.41 -10.02 -7.35
N ILE A 65 5.15 -9.91 -6.26
CA ILE A 65 6.32 -9.01 -6.16
C ILE A 65 7.57 -9.90 -5.99
N ALA A 66 8.46 -9.87 -6.97
CA ALA A 66 9.72 -10.61 -6.86
C ALA A 66 10.58 -10.04 -5.70
N PRO A 67 11.29 -10.88 -4.91
CA PRO A 67 12.02 -10.42 -3.72
C PRO A 67 12.99 -9.24 -3.98
N GLY A 68 13.73 -9.30 -5.10
CA GLY A 68 14.66 -8.22 -5.50
C GLY A 68 13.98 -6.90 -5.88
N LYS A 69 12.66 -6.86 -6.01
CA LYS A 69 11.92 -5.60 -6.23
C LYS A 69 11.94 -4.72 -5.00
N PHE A 70 11.89 -5.28 -3.78
CA PHE A 70 12.04 -4.46 -2.58
C PHE A 70 13.42 -3.81 -2.49
N ASP A 71 14.46 -4.50 -2.94
CA ASP A 71 15.79 -3.91 -3.04
C ASP A 71 15.77 -2.69 -3.98
N TYR A 72 15.05 -2.77 -5.10
CA TYR A 72 14.86 -1.63 -6.01
C TYR A 72 14.03 -0.50 -5.40
N LEU A 73 12.92 -0.82 -4.71
CA LEU A 73 12.03 0.18 -4.09
C LEU A 73 12.74 0.98 -2.98
N PHE A 74 13.70 0.36 -2.29
CA PHE A 74 14.41 0.95 -1.15
C PHE A 74 15.87 1.31 -1.42
N GLY A 75 16.26 1.55 -2.69
CA GLY A 75 17.59 2.11 -3.00
C GLY A 75 18.75 1.11 -2.97
N ARG A 76 18.47 -0.18 -2.86
CA ARG A 76 19.48 -1.26 -2.76
C ARG A 76 19.78 -1.94 -4.10
N ALA A 77 19.25 -1.44 -5.23
CA ALA A 77 19.55 -2.01 -6.55
C ALA A 77 20.94 -1.56 -7.06
N ALA A 78 21.90 -2.49 -7.10
CA ALA A 78 23.28 -2.23 -7.53
C ALA A 78 23.59 -2.63 -8.99
N SER A 79 22.60 -3.12 -9.76
CA SER A 79 22.86 -3.85 -11.01
C SER A 79 23.34 -3.00 -12.20
N ASN A 80 23.03 -1.69 -12.23
CA ASN A 80 23.60 -0.72 -13.20
C ASN A 80 23.36 0.73 -12.71
N ALA A 81 24.16 1.69 -13.19
CA ALA A 81 24.13 3.09 -12.71
C ALA A 81 22.76 3.77 -12.91
N HIS A 82 22.08 3.48 -14.02
CA HIS A 82 20.77 4.07 -14.32
C HIS A 82 19.65 3.50 -13.40
N ASN A 83 19.70 2.21 -13.10
CA ASN A 83 18.77 1.55 -12.17
C ASN A 83 19.06 1.98 -10.74
N ALA A 84 20.33 2.16 -10.37
CA ALA A 84 20.72 2.68 -9.06
C ALA A 84 20.20 4.10 -8.84
N ALA A 85 20.30 4.99 -9.85
CA ALA A 85 19.77 6.35 -9.75
C ALA A 85 18.25 6.38 -9.53
N ARG A 86 17.48 5.57 -10.29
CA ARG A 86 16.02 5.45 -10.09
C ARG A 86 15.67 4.83 -8.74
N SER A 87 16.41 3.82 -8.32
CA SER A 87 16.24 3.16 -7.02
C SER A 87 16.48 4.16 -5.88
N ASN A 88 17.49 5.02 -5.99
CA ASN A 88 17.77 6.09 -5.02
C ASN A 88 16.66 7.14 -4.96
N GLN A 89 16.14 7.56 -6.12
CA GLN A 89 14.97 8.45 -6.17
C GLN A 89 13.78 7.85 -5.44
N LEU A 90 13.53 6.55 -5.65
CA LEU A 90 12.43 5.85 -5.00
C LEU A 90 12.64 5.71 -3.50
N ALA A 91 13.87 5.45 -3.05
CA ALA A 91 14.20 5.41 -1.63
C ALA A 91 13.97 6.75 -0.92
N LEU A 92 14.31 7.87 -1.58
CA LEU A 92 14.02 9.21 -1.07
C LEU A 92 12.52 9.44 -0.94
N GLU A 93 11.75 8.94 -1.89
CA GLU A 93 10.29 9.05 -1.86
C GLU A 93 9.67 8.20 -0.75
N MET A 94 10.12 6.95 -0.57
CA MET A 94 9.69 6.11 0.55
C MET A 94 10.02 6.76 1.90
N LYS A 95 11.22 7.35 2.03
CA LYS A 95 11.60 8.13 3.21
C LYS A 95 10.68 9.34 3.41
N ARG A 96 10.34 10.07 2.35
CA ARG A 96 9.39 11.20 2.40
C ARG A 96 8.01 10.74 2.88
N LEU A 97 7.56 9.59 2.41
CA LEU A 97 6.29 8.96 2.78
C LEU A 97 6.32 8.32 4.18
N GLY A 98 7.49 8.18 4.81
CA GLY A 98 7.63 7.52 6.11
C GLY A 98 7.57 5.99 6.02
N VAL A 99 7.74 5.43 4.82
CA VAL A 99 7.78 3.98 4.61
C VAL A 99 9.22 3.49 4.82
N SER A 100 9.41 2.69 5.87
CA SER A 100 10.72 2.13 6.22
C SER A 100 10.97 0.79 5.53
N ASP A 101 12.23 0.45 5.25
CA ASP A 101 12.61 -0.87 4.71
C ASP A 101 12.62 -1.95 5.81
N ASN A 102 11.45 -2.18 6.41
CA ASN A 102 11.20 -3.23 7.40
C ASN A 102 9.94 -4.03 7.01
N SER A 103 9.59 -5.06 7.79
CA SER A 103 8.42 -5.91 7.51
C SER A 103 7.14 -5.08 7.37
N ALA A 104 6.90 -4.14 8.28
CA ALA A 104 5.71 -3.29 8.26
C ALA A 104 5.64 -2.40 7.02
N GLY A 105 6.73 -1.70 6.65
CA GLY A 105 6.75 -0.85 5.46
C GLY A 105 6.61 -1.63 4.15
N ARG A 106 7.24 -2.81 4.06
CA ARG A 106 7.08 -3.71 2.91
C ARG A 106 5.66 -4.26 2.80
N GLN A 107 5.04 -4.59 3.94
CA GLN A 107 3.66 -5.04 3.99
C GLN A 107 2.70 -3.95 3.50
N MET A 108 2.84 -2.71 4.00
CA MET A 108 2.03 -1.57 3.54
C MET A 108 2.09 -1.37 2.02
N LEU A 109 3.29 -1.46 1.42
CA LEU A 109 3.44 -1.36 -0.03
C LEU A 109 2.80 -2.54 -0.76
N THR A 110 2.95 -3.76 -0.22
CA THR A 110 2.37 -4.97 -0.81
C THR A 110 0.85 -4.90 -0.84
N GLU A 111 0.24 -4.51 0.28
CA GLU A 111 -1.22 -4.37 0.40
C GLU A 111 -1.74 -3.25 -0.50
N HIS A 112 -1.07 -2.09 -0.53
CA HIS A 112 -1.42 -1.00 -1.44
C HIS A 112 -1.44 -1.47 -2.90
N LEU A 113 -0.39 -2.16 -3.33
CA LEU A 113 -0.30 -2.68 -4.69
C LEU A 113 -1.36 -3.75 -4.95
N ALA A 114 -1.66 -4.62 -3.97
CA ALA A 114 -2.69 -5.65 -4.13
C ALA A 114 -4.10 -5.05 -4.21
N LEU A 115 -4.36 -3.93 -3.52
CA LEU A 115 -5.60 -3.18 -3.67
C LEU A 115 -5.65 -2.49 -5.04
N SER A 116 -4.52 -1.97 -5.51
CA SER A 116 -4.43 -1.32 -6.83
C SER A 116 -4.77 -2.27 -7.98
N THR A 117 -4.46 -3.57 -7.87
CA THR A 117 -4.76 -4.55 -8.93
C THR A 117 -6.24 -4.96 -8.97
N LYS A 118 -6.98 -4.75 -7.87
CA LYS A 118 -8.41 -5.07 -7.77
C LYS A 118 -9.32 -4.00 -8.39
N ASN A 119 -8.87 -2.75 -8.41
CA ASN A 119 -9.66 -1.65 -8.96
C ASN A 119 -9.51 -1.55 -10.48
N GLN A 120 -10.55 -1.79 -11.27
CA GLN A 120 -10.47 -1.64 -12.74
C GLN A 120 -10.42 -0.18 -13.20
N GLY A 121 -10.92 0.76 -12.39
CA GLY A 121 -10.99 2.18 -12.74
C GLY A 121 -9.64 2.91 -12.70
N ASN A 122 -8.56 2.23 -12.27
CA ASN A 122 -7.23 2.81 -12.19
C ASN A 122 -6.27 2.31 -13.28
N VAL A 123 -6.76 1.50 -14.23
CA VAL A 123 -5.98 1.05 -15.38
C VAL A 123 -5.85 2.22 -16.36
N MET A 124 -4.63 2.71 -16.54
CA MET A 124 -4.32 3.82 -17.44
C MET A 124 -4.05 3.34 -18.86
N SER A 125 -3.35 2.22 -19.01
CA SER A 125 -3.11 1.64 -20.31
C SER A 125 -2.87 0.14 -20.21
N THR A 126 -3.16 -0.57 -21.29
CA THR A 126 -2.83 -1.98 -21.46
C THR A 126 -2.09 -2.15 -22.78
N PHE A 127 -1.01 -2.92 -22.77
CA PHE A 127 -0.25 -3.21 -23.99
C PHE A 127 0.23 -4.66 -23.98
N SER A 128 0.52 -5.20 -25.16
CA SER A 128 1.03 -6.55 -25.33
C SER A 128 2.25 -6.52 -26.24
N ASN A 129 3.25 -7.35 -25.94
CA ASN A 129 4.42 -7.54 -26.79
C ASN A 129 4.82 -9.02 -26.78
N GLN A 130 5.95 -9.36 -27.41
CA GLN A 130 6.45 -10.74 -27.47
C GLN A 130 6.77 -11.38 -26.11
N TYR A 131 6.86 -10.57 -25.04
CA TYR A 131 7.14 -11.02 -23.67
C TYR A 131 5.89 -11.15 -22.80
N GLY A 132 4.70 -10.79 -23.29
CA GLY A 132 3.43 -10.98 -22.61
C GLY A 132 2.50 -9.76 -22.64
N LYS A 133 1.50 -9.79 -21.76
CA LYS A 133 0.51 -8.73 -21.58
C LYS A 133 0.87 -7.89 -20.37
N PHE A 134 0.68 -6.57 -20.49
CA PHE A 134 1.05 -5.61 -19.47
C PHE A 134 -0.09 -4.61 -19.24
N GLU A 135 -0.20 -4.16 -18.01
CA GLU A 135 -1.12 -3.10 -17.59
C GLU A 135 -0.36 -2.06 -16.78
N VAL A 136 -0.63 -0.79 -17.06
CA VAL A 136 -0.14 0.35 -16.29
C VAL A 136 -1.31 0.86 -15.46
N ARG A 137 -1.09 1.00 -14.16
CA ARG A 137 -2.08 1.45 -13.19
C ARG A 137 -1.57 2.66 -12.44
N GLU A 138 -2.45 3.58 -12.11
CA GLU A 138 -2.15 4.68 -11.20
C GLU A 138 -2.82 4.46 -9.85
N SER A 139 -2.18 4.88 -8.77
CA SER A 139 -2.72 4.71 -7.43
C SER A 139 -2.17 5.77 -6.48
N LEU A 140 -3.06 6.42 -5.74
CA LEU A 140 -2.67 7.35 -4.67
C LEU A 140 -2.26 6.54 -3.44
N PHE A 141 -1.02 6.73 -2.99
CA PHE A 141 -0.51 6.17 -1.75
C PHE A 141 -0.31 7.29 -0.73
N ILE A 142 -0.83 7.10 0.47
CA ILE A 142 -0.60 7.99 1.62
C ILE A 142 0.29 7.22 2.59
N GLY A 143 1.45 7.76 2.91
CA GLY A 143 2.40 7.12 3.79
C GLY A 143 2.20 7.49 5.26
N PRO A 144 2.85 6.76 6.19
CA PRO A 144 2.79 7.04 7.63
C PRO A 144 3.22 8.46 8.03
N SER A 145 3.99 9.15 7.20
CA SER A 145 4.36 10.56 7.43
C SER A 145 3.22 11.56 7.21
N GLY A 146 2.05 11.11 6.75
CA GLY A 146 0.93 11.96 6.33
C GLY A 146 1.08 12.55 4.93
N LYS A 147 2.20 12.28 4.24
CA LYS A 147 2.43 12.71 2.86
C LYS A 147 1.85 11.69 1.87
N ALA A 148 1.43 12.19 0.72
CA ALA A 148 0.88 11.37 -0.36
C ALA A 148 1.73 11.43 -1.62
N ALA A 149 1.69 10.37 -2.43
CA ALA A 149 2.30 10.27 -3.75
C ALA A 149 1.39 9.47 -4.69
N ASN A 150 1.32 9.87 -5.95
CA ASN A 150 0.71 9.03 -6.98
C ASN A 150 1.76 8.06 -7.50
N PHE A 151 1.46 6.77 -7.50
CA PHE A 151 2.31 5.73 -8.07
C PHE A 151 1.75 5.27 -9.39
N GLN A 152 2.57 5.36 -10.43
CA GLN A 152 2.36 4.64 -11.67
C GLN A 152 3.08 3.29 -11.59
N SER A 153 2.31 2.21 -11.54
CA SER A 153 2.79 0.84 -11.43
C SER A 153 2.52 0.09 -12.72
N THR A 154 3.53 -0.63 -13.22
CA THR A 154 3.38 -1.54 -14.36
C THR A 154 3.34 -2.96 -13.87
N PHE A 155 2.30 -3.69 -14.24
CA PHE A 155 2.15 -5.12 -13.97
C PHE A 155 2.18 -5.92 -15.27
N GLN A 156 2.82 -7.08 -15.24
CA GLN A 156 2.62 -8.12 -16.24
C GLN A 156 1.41 -8.96 -15.83
N VAL A 157 0.47 -9.17 -16.73
CA VAL A 157 -0.69 -10.03 -16.51
C VAL A 157 -0.32 -11.42 -17.00
N LEU A 158 -0.22 -12.37 -16.07
CA LEU A 158 0.06 -13.77 -16.33
C LEU A 158 -1.20 -14.52 -16.79
N ASP A 159 -1.03 -15.73 -17.33
CA ASP A 159 -2.13 -16.52 -17.91
C ASP A 159 -3.18 -16.95 -16.87
N ASP A 160 -2.78 -17.08 -15.61
CA ASP A 160 -3.65 -17.37 -14.46
C ASP A 160 -4.37 -16.10 -13.91
N GLY A 161 -4.13 -14.94 -14.52
CA GLY A 161 -4.62 -13.65 -14.05
C GLY A 161 -3.80 -13.05 -12.90
N THR A 162 -2.67 -13.63 -12.52
CA THR A 162 -1.74 -13.00 -11.56
C THR A 162 -1.15 -11.72 -12.17
N ARG A 163 -1.05 -10.68 -11.35
CA ARG A 163 -0.42 -9.40 -11.71
C ARG A 163 0.97 -9.37 -11.09
N LYS A 164 2.00 -9.48 -11.92
CA LYS A 164 3.39 -9.43 -11.47
C LYS A 164 3.94 -8.01 -11.58
N LEU A 165 4.41 -7.43 -10.48
CA LEU A 165 4.97 -6.08 -10.47
C LEU A 165 6.27 -6.02 -11.28
N ILE A 166 6.29 -5.16 -12.29
CA ILE A 166 7.46 -4.90 -13.14
C ILE A 166 8.18 -3.63 -12.69
N THR A 167 7.46 -2.52 -12.55
CA THR A 167 8.04 -1.22 -12.20
C THR A 167 7.04 -0.41 -11.38
N LEU A 168 7.55 0.45 -10.50
CA LEU A 168 6.79 1.44 -9.75
C LEU A 168 7.50 2.78 -9.84
N ILE A 169 6.77 3.82 -10.23
CA ILE A 169 7.28 5.17 -10.45
C ILE A 169 6.41 6.16 -9.67
N PRO A 170 6.99 6.98 -8.78
CA PRO A 170 6.28 8.09 -8.14
C PRO A 170 6.13 9.24 -9.12
N LEU A 171 4.93 9.80 -9.18
CA LEU A 171 4.57 10.99 -9.92
C LEU A 171 4.52 12.18 -8.94
N HIS A 172 5.07 13.32 -9.39
CA HIS A 172 5.13 14.58 -8.64
C HIS A 172 4.20 15.62 -9.23
#